data_AF-A0A2M9P2X5-F1
#
_entry.id   AF-A0A2M9P2X5-F1
#
_cell.length_a   1.000
_cell.length_b   1.000
_cell.length_c   1.000
_cell.angle_alpha   90.00
_cell.angle_beta   90.00
_cell.angle_gamma   90.00
#
_symmetry.space_group_name_H-M   'P 1'
#
loop_
_entity.id
_entity.type
_entity.pdbx_description
1 polymer ?
#
loop_
_entity_poly.entity_id
_entity_poly.type
_entity_poly.pdbx_seq_one_letter_code
_entity_poly.pdbx_strand_id
1 'polypeptide(L)'
;DINRGTFYLHYQDKYDLLKKSEDEIIKEMKEFFKELKPKMLVDSQLLNEPIPLVKLFEYIEENAQFMKLILGPKGDPAFQVRIKQFMKTNFLEK
;
A
#
# COMPACT_ATOMS: atom_id res chain seq x y z
N ASP A 1 -2.65 -18.36 17.19
CA ASP A 1 -1.94 -17.60 18.22
C ASP A 1 -0.44 -17.62 17.98
N ILE A 2 0.22 -16.47 18.21
CA ILE A 2 1.69 -16.32 18.25
C ILE A 2 2.10 -16.12 19.71
N ASN A 3 3.17 -16.78 20.16
CA ASN A 3 3.70 -16.55 21.50
C ASN A 3 4.53 -15.25 21.54
N ARG A 4 4.70 -14.66 22.74
CA ARG A 4 5.45 -13.40 22.90
C ARG A 4 6.93 -13.51 22.52
N GLY A 5 7.58 -14.65 22.77
CA GLY A 5 8.95 -14.89 22.33
C GLY A 5 9.10 -14.87 20.81
N THR A 6 8.16 -15.48 20.08
CA THR A 6 8.10 -15.43 18.62
C THR A 6 7.76 -14.02 18.13
N PHE A 7 6.90 -13.28 18.83
CA PHE A 7 6.64 -11.88 18.51
C PHE A 7 7.91 -11.03 18.60
N TYR A 8 8.61 -11.10 19.73
CA TYR A 8 9.80 -10.29 19.98
C TYR A 8 11.03 -10.72 19.17
N LEU A 9 10.99 -11.88 18.50
CA LEU A 9 12.00 -12.27 17.51
C LEU A 9 11.96 -11.36 16.27
N HIS A 10 10.77 -10.87 15.89
CA HIS A 10 10.56 -10.09 14.68
C HIS A 10 10.28 -8.61 14.94
N TYR A 11 9.75 -8.27 16.12
CA TYR A 11 9.27 -6.94 16.44
C TYR A 11 9.75 -6.48 17.81
N GLN A 12 10.23 -5.22 17.91
CA GLN A 12 10.65 -4.67 19.19
C GLN A 12 9.47 -4.44 20.13
N ASP A 13 8.35 -3.95 19.58
CA ASP A 13 7.08 -3.76 20.27
C ASP A 13 5.94 -3.66 19.24
N LYS A 14 4.74 -3.34 19.72
CA LYS A 14 3.55 -3.15 18.87
C LYS A 14 3.66 -1.97 17.89
N TYR A 15 4.48 -0.97 18.20
CA TYR A 15 4.69 0.19 17.32
C TYR A 15 5.67 -0.14 16.21
N ASP A 16 6.71 -0.94 16.49
CA ASP A 16 7.60 -1.49 15.46
C ASP A 16 6.84 -2.42 14.50
N LEU A 17 5.94 -3.27 15.01
CA LEU A 17 5.02 -4.03 14.17
C LEU A 17 4.22 -3.10 13.24
N LEU A 18 3.53 -2.11 13.82
CA LEU A 18 2.69 -1.18 13.06
C LEU A 18 3.49 -0.49 11.95
N LYS A 19 4.66 0.04 12.29
CA LYS A 19 5.55 0.73 11.34
C LYS A 19 6.02 -0.19 10.22
N LYS A 20 6.39 -1.43 10.54
CA LYS A 20 6.80 -2.41 9.52
C LYS A 20 5.64 -2.76 8.59
N SER A 21 4.43 -2.95 9.12
CA SER A 21 3.24 -3.19 8.31
C SER A 21 2.92 -2.01 7.39
N GLU A 22 3.03 -0.78 7.89
CA GLU A 22 2.88 0.44 7.08
C GLU A 22 3.94 0.54 5.98
N ASP A 23 5.20 0.29 6.30
CA ASP A 23 6.31 0.32 5.35
C ASP A 23 6.15 -0.75 4.25
N GLU A 24 5.65 -1.93 4.61
CA GLU A 24 5.31 -3.02 3.69
C GLU A 24 4.22 -2.61 2.71
N ILE A 25 3.11 -2.01 3.18
CA ILE A 25 2.04 -1.50 2.31
C ILE A 25 2.58 -0.49 1.29
N ILE A 26 3.38 0.48 1.75
CA ILE A 26 3.96 1.49 0.84
C ILE A 26 4.90 0.85 -0.17
N LYS A 27 5.64 -0.20 0.22
CA LYS A 27 6.52 -0.94 -0.67
C LYS A 27 5.72 -1.70 -1.73
N GLU A 28 4.69 -2.43 -1.34
CA GLU A 28 3.80 -3.17 -2.25
C GLU A 28 3.12 -2.21 -3.24
N MET A 29 2.59 -1.08 -2.75
CA MET A 29 2.07 -0.04 -3.62
C MET A 29 3.13 0.45 -4.62
N LYS A 30 4.37 0.72 -4.19
CA LYS A 30 5.46 1.15 -5.11
C LYS A 30 5.77 0.10 -6.18
N GLU A 31 5.86 -1.16 -5.80
CA GLU A 31 6.12 -2.27 -6.71
C GLU A 31 5.02 -2.39 -7.75
N PHE A 32 3.77 -2.33 -7.28
CA PHE A 32 2.58 -2.28 -8.11
C PHE A 32 2.64 -1.12 -9.12
N PHE A 33 2.94 0.12 -8.69
CA PHE A 33 3.09 1.26 -9.62
C PHE A 33 4.24 1.09 -10.62
N LYS A 34 5.34 0.46 -10.21
CA LYS A 34 6.49 0.21 -11.08
C LYS A 34 6.12 -0.75 -12.21
N GLU A 35 5.28 -1.75 -11.95
CA GLU A 35 4.78 -2.66 -12.98
C GLU A 35 3.77 -2.00 -13.92
N LEU A 36 3.01 -1.03 -13.41
CA LEU A 36 2.02 -0.30 -14.19
C LEU A 36 2.62 0.76 -15.13
N LYS A 37 3.70 1.45 -14.73
CA LYS A 37 4.33 2.51 -15.55
C LYS A 37 4.69 2.05 -16.98
N PRO A 38 5.34 0.89 -17.19
CA PRO A 38 5.58 0.34 -18.53
C PRO A 38 4.30 -0.01 -19.29
N LYS A 39 3.29 -0.55 -18.58
CA LYS A 39 2.00 -0.96 -19.16
C LYS A 39 1.07 0.21 -19.51
N MET A 40 1.25 1.38 -18.91
CA MET A 40 0.54 2.62 -19.29
C MET A 40 1.09 3.26 -20.56
N LEU A 41 2.38 3.01 -20.87
CA LEU A 41 3.03 3.53 -22.08
C LEU A 41 2.71 2.69 -23.32
N VAL A 42 2.31 1.43 -23.14
CA VAL A 42 1.77 0.57 -24.19
C VAL A 42 0.26 0.75 -24.16
N ASP A 43 -0.35 1.23 -25.25
CA ASP A 43 -1.78 1.54 -25.32
C ASP A 43 -2.63 0.43 -24.66
N SER A 44 -3.21 0.73 -23.50
CA SER A 44 -4.13 -0.15 -22.76
C SER A 44 -5.38 -0.54 -23.57
N GLN A 45 -5.57 0.04 -24.76
CA GLN A 45 -6.60 -0.32 -25.73
C GLN A 45 -6.25 -1.61 -26.52
N LEU A 46 -4.98 -2.02 -26.55
CA LEU A 46 -4.51 -3.21 -27.28
C LEU A 46 -4.47 -4.48 -26.44
N LEU A 47 -4.50 -4.36 -25.11
CA LEU A 47 -4.44 -5.48 -24.18
C LEU A 47 -5.72 -5.46 -23.34
N ASN A 48 -6.47 -6.55 -23.31
CA ASN A 48 -7.61 -6.79 -22.42
C ASN A 48 -7.18 -6.87 -20.92
N GLU A 49 -6.21 -6.06 -20.50
CA GLU A 49 -5.75 -5.98 -19.12
C GLU A 49 -6.52 -4.87 -18.37
N PRO A 50 -6.85 -5.08 -17.08
CA PRO A 50 -7.49 -4.06 -16.27
C PRO A 50 -6.63 -2.79 -16.23
N ILE A 51 -7.29 -1.64 -16.36
CA ILE A 51 -6.65 -0.33 -16.24
C ILE A 51 -5.88 -0.31 -14.92
N PRO A 52 -4.65 0.22 -14.88
CA PRO A 52 -3.80 0.31 -13.68
C PRO A 52 -4.50 0.76 -12.39
N LEU A 53 -5.51 1.62 -12.53
CA LEU A 53 -6.32 2.09 -11.42
C LEU A 53 -7.23 1.00 -10.81
N VAL A 54 -7.76 0.09 -11.63
CA VAL A 54 -8.61 -1.04 -11.20
C VAL A 54 -7.83 -1.97 -10.28
N LYS A 55 -6.65 -2.41 -10.72
CA LYS A 55 -5.80 -3.29 -9.91
C LYS A 55 -5.31 -2.62 -8.60
N LEU A 56 -5.18 -1.29 -8.56
CA LEU A 56 -4.94 -0.59 -7.29
C LEU A 56 -6.14 -0.74 -6.35
N PHE A 57 -7.35 -0.53 -6.86
CA PHE A 57 -8.56 -0.67 -6.05
C PHE A 57 -8.77 -2.11 -5.58
N GLU A 58 -8.43 -3.12 -6.40
CA GLU A 58 -8.41 -4.53 -5.98
C GLU A 58 -7.44 -4.75 -4.80
N TYR A 59 -6.21 -4.24 -4.89
CA TYR A 59 -5.25 -4.32 -3.77
C TYR A 59 -5.76 -3.61 -2.50
N ILE A 60 -6.40 -2.45 -2.64
CA ILE A 60 -7.02 -1.73 -1.51
C ILE A 60 -8.18 -2.54 -0.92
N GLU A 61 -8.96 -3.22 -1.75
CA GLU A 61 -10.06 -4.09 -1.32
C GLU A 61 -9.55 -5.31 -0.56
N GLU A 62 -8.53 -5.99 -1.08
CA GLU A 62 -7.86 -7.12 -0.42
C GLU A 62 -7.31 -6.73 0.96
N ASN A 63 -6.82 -5.49 1.10
CA ASN A 63 -6.27 -4.94 2.34
C ASN A 63 -7.26 -4.06 3.12
N ALA A 64 -8.56 -4.11 2.80
CA ALA A 64 -9.53 -3.12 3.26
C ALA A 64 -9.65 -3.01 4.78
N GLN A 65 -9.50 -4.11 5.51
CA GLN A 65 -9.57 -4.10 6.98
C GLN A 65 -8.44 -3.25 7.57
N PHE A 66 -7.22 -3.46 7.09
CA PHE A 66 -6.05 -2.69 7.54
C PHE A 66 -6.15 -1.23 7.08
N MET A 67 -6.52 -1.01 5.82
CA MET A 67 -6.69 0.34 5.25
C MET A 67 -7.72 1.15 6.05
N LYS A 68 -8.85 0.56 6.42
CA LYS A 68 -9.88 1.24 7.25
C LYS A 68 -9.36 1.60 8.63
N LEU A 69 -8.52 0.77 9.24
CA LEU A 69 -7.96 1.01 10.57
C LEU A 69 -6.92 2.14 10.52
N ILE A 70 -5.96 2.06 9.59
CA ILE A 70 -4.84 3.00 9.51
C ILE A 70 -5.23 4.34 8.89
N LEU A 71 -6.14 4.35 7.91
CA LEU A 71 -6.65 5.59 7.33
C LEU A 71 -7.85 6.16 8.11
N GLY A 72 -8.30 5.46 9.14
CA GLY A 72 -9.38 5.89 10.01
C GLY A 72 -8.95 6.95 11.04
N PRO A 73 -9.90 7.50 11.82
CA PRO A 73 -9.63 8.54 12.81
C PRO A 73 -8.65 8.16 13.93
N LYS A 74 -8.45 6.85 14.14
CA LYS A 74 -7.55 6.29 15.17
C LYS A 74 -6.26 5.70 14.58
N GLY A 75 -6.07 5.81 13.27
CA GLY A 75 -4.86 5.34 12.62
C GLY A 75 -3.70 6.33 12.76
N ASP A 76 -2.61 6.09 12.04
CA ASP A 76 -1.44 6.97 12.08
C ASP A 76 -1.59 8.16 11.10
N PRO A 77 -1.66 9.40 11.60
CA PRO A 77 -1.69 10.58 10.73
C PRO A 77 -0.45 10.72 9.85
N ALA A 78 0.73 10.28 10.32
CA ALA A 78 1.96 10.38 9.54
C ALA A 78 1.90 9.43 8.32
N PHE A 79 1.40 8.21 8.51
CA PHE A 79 1.12 7.30 7.41
C PHE A 79 0.11 7.86 6.40
N GLN A 80 -0.97 8.51 6.86
CA GLN A 80 -1.95 9.14 5.96
C GLN A 80 -1.28 10.20 5.06
N VAL A 81 -0.36 10.99 5.61
CA VAL A 81 0.43 11.96 4.82
C VAL A 81 1.32 11.24 3.81
N ARG A 82 1.98 10.14 4.20
CA ARG A 82 2.83 9.34 3.30
C ARG A 82 2.04 8.75 2.13
N ILE A 83 0.86 8.17 2.37
CA ILE A 83 -0.01 7.67 1.30
C ILE A 83 -0.47 8.80 0.39
N LYS A 84 -0.92 9.93 0.94
CA LYS A 84 -1.33 11.09 0.12
C LYS A 84 -0.20 11.57 -0.79
N GLN A 85 1.01 11.68 -0.26
CA GLN A 85 2.18 12.07 -1.04
C GLN A 85 2.50 11.03 -2.12
N PHE A 86 2.46 9.74 -1.77
CA PHE A 86 2.67 8.66 -2.73
C PHE A 86 1.68 8.72 -3.89
N MET A 87 0.38 8.88 -3.59
CA MET A 87 -0.67 9.01 -4.59
C MET A 87 -0.44 10.24 -5.46
N LYS A 88 -0.13 11.40 -4.87
CA LYS A 88 0.14 12.64 -5.63
C LYS A 88 1.28 12.45 -6.63
N THR A 89 2.42 11.93 -6.19
CA THR A 89 3.62 11.76 -7.02
C THR A 89 3.45 10.71 -8.13
N ASN A 90 2.60 9.69 -7.96
CA ASN A 90 2.47 8.60 -8.93
C ASN A 90 1.21 8.67 -9.81
N PHE A 91 0.20 9.45 -9.41
CA PHE A 91 -1.04 9.61 -10.17
C PHE A 91 -1.32 11.02 -10.69
N LEU A 92 -0.94 12.06 -9.93
CA LEU A 92 -1.38 13.43 -10.20
C LEU A 92 -0.31 14.28 -10.87
N GLU A 93 0.97 14.02 -10.58
CA GLU A 93 2.09 14.66 -11.27
C GLU A 93 2.48 13.79 -12.49
N LYS A 94 2.16 14.29 -13.69
CA LYS A 94 2.65 13.79 -14.98
C LYS A 94 4.14 14.10 -15.14
#